data_AF-A0A2D7S3G4-F1
#
_entry.id   AF-A0A2D7S3G4-F1
#
_cell.length_a   1.000
_cell.length_b   1.000
_cell.length_c   1.000
_cell.angle_alpha   90.00
_cell.angle_beta   90.00
_cell.angle_gamma   90.00
#
_symmetry.space_group_name_H-M   'P 1'
#
loop_
_entity.id
_entity.type
_entity.pdbx_description
1 polymer ?
#
loop_
_entity_poly.entity_id
_entity_poly.type
_entity_poly.pdbx_seq_one_letter_code
_entity_poly.pdbx_strand_id
1 'polypeptide(L)'
;MMNLGYACINTTLANETPRITTNRGMIKKTFLEKGLEHAGDLSFFNVSDLLVILRWNIKNNIRFFRVSSDIFPWANHYNIKTLPQYKKIKDVLDEIGHYVKNNSIRLTFHPGPFNVLTSPKESVIENTIKDLEMHGTICDMLGLSKTPFNKINIHCNGVYGDKKSAMDRFCSNFELLSNSVKKRLTIENDDKSSMYSVKDLMYIHERIGIPIVFDFHHHKFCNGGISEKEALALAISTWPKNIRPVVHYSESKADHELDVKVKAQAHSDYIKKLPNTYGYDLDLMVEAKAKELSILPFLN
;
A
#
# COMPACT_ATOMS: atom_id res chain seq x y z
N MET A 1 12.24 12.51 14.71
CA MET A 1 11.97 11.09 15.03
C MET A 1 11.28 10.47 13.84
N MET A 2 11.72 9.27 13.44
CA MET A 2 11.16 8.54 12.30
C MET A 2 9.75 8.05 12.63
N ASN A 3 8.81 8.23 11.72
CA ASN A 3 7.43 7.77 11.89
C ASN A 3 7.31 6.36 11.31
N LEU A 4 7.18 5.36 12.18
CA LEU A 4 7.07 3.96 11.77
C LEU A 4 5.60 3.58 11.56
N GLY A 5 5.37 2.76 10.54
CA GLY A 5 4.07 2.18 10.25
C GLY A 5 4.17 0.71 9.90
N TYR A 6 3.02 0.03 9.95
CA TYR A 6 2.87 -1.37 9.58
C TYR A 6 1.62 -1.56 8.68
N ALA A 7 1.51 -2.76 8.11
CA ALA A 7 0.56 -3.03 7.04
C ALA A 7 -0.58 -4.00 7.37
N CYS A 8 -1.80 -3.54 7.11
CA CYS A 8 -3.06 -4.26 6.97
C CYS A 8 -3.64 -4.87 8.24
N ILE A 9 -2.87 -5.67 8.96
CA ILE A 9 -3.35 -6.48 10.10
C ILE A 9 -2.59 -6.05 11.34
N ASN A 10 -3.31 -5.88 12.45
CA ASN A 10 -2.73 -5.83 13.79
C ASN A 10 -2.79 -7.24 14.39
N THR A 11 -1.65 -7.89 14.58
CA THR A 11 -1.56 -9.28 15.02
C THR A 11 -2.08 -9.47 16.44
N THR A 12 -1.81 -8.50 17.31
CA THR A 12 -2.27 -8.48 18.71
C THR A 12 -3.80 -8.53 18.76
N LEU A 13 -4.46 -7.58 18.09
CA LEU A 13 -5.92 -7.48 18.04
C LEU A 13 -6.56 -8.61 17.23
N ALA A 14 -5.87 -9.15 16.22
CA ALA A 14 -6.36 -10.28 15.44
C ALA A 14 -6.42 -11.60 16.25
N ASN A 15 -5.69 -11.69 17.36
CA ASN A 15 -5.69 -12.83 18.26
C ASN A 15 -6.68 -12.68 19.44
N GLU A 16 -7.38 -11.56 19.54
CA GLU A 16 -8.42 -11.36 20.56
C GLU A 16 -9.72 -12.11 20.22
N THR A 17 -10.61 -12.26 21.21
CA THR A 17 -11.95 -12.81 21.03
C THR A 17 -12.98 -11.78 21.52
N PRO A 18 -13.81 -11.18 20.62
CA PRO A 18 -13.87 -11.44 19.18
C PRO A 18 -12.63 -10.93 18.43
N ARG A 19 -12.29 -11.59 17.32
CA ARG A 19 -11.18 -11.21 16.44
C ARG A 19 -11.44 -9.84 15.80
N ILE A 20 -10.47 -8.93 15.92
CA ILE A 20 -10.49 -7.60 15.27
C ILE A 20 -9.57 -7.63 14.04
N THR A 21 -10.11 -7.34 12.85
CA THR A 21 -9.33 -7.35 11.59
C THR A 21 -10.01 -6.56 10.48
N THR A 22 -9.25 -6.15 9.45
CA THR A 22 -9.76 -5.36 8.30
C THR A 22 -9.77 -6.14 6.99
N ASN A 23 -9.64 -7.46 7.05
CA ASN A 23 -9.50 -8.32 5.88
C ASN A 23 -10.45 -9.53 5.90
N ARG A 24 -11.62 -9.39 6.54
CA ARG A 24 -12.65 -10.42 6.39
C ARG A 24 -13.08 -10.46 4.93
N GLY A 25 -12.99 -11.65 4.35
CA GLY A 25 -13.29 -11.87 2.95
C GLY A 25 -14.24 -13.05 2.75
N MET A 26 -14.49 -13.33 1.48
CA MET A 26 -15.36 -14.41 1.04
C MET A 26 -14.81 -14.97 -0.27
N ILE A 27 -15.14 -16.23 -0.58
CA ILE A 27 -14.75 -16.84 -1.86
C ILE A 27 -15.82 -16.55 -2.93
N LYS A 28 -15.47 -16.77 -4.20
CA LYS A 28 -16.37 -16.54 -5.35
C LYS A 28 -17.71 -17.25 -5.18
N LYS A 29 -17.70 -18.50 -4.74
CA LYS A 29 -18.91 -19.30 -4.50
C LYS A 29 -19.86 -18.58 -3.54
N THR A 30 -19.35 -18.17 -2.37
CA THR A 30 -20.13 -17.44 -1.37
C THR A 30 -20.62 -16.09 -1.90
N PHE A 31 -19.86 -15.42 -2.77
CA PHE A 31 -20.30 -14.16 -3.40
C PHE A 31 -21.47 -14.37 -4.34
N LEU A 32 -21.42 -15.41 -5.16
CA LEU A 32 -22.52 -15.74 -6.04
C LEU A 32 -23.78 -16.21 -5.28
N GLU A 33 -23.60 -16.89 -4.14
CA GLU A 33 -24.71 -17.40 -3.32
C GLU A 33 -25.34 -16.33 -2.41
N LYS A 34 -24.52 -15.52 -1.72
CA LYS A 34 -25.00 -14.56 -0.70
C LYS A 34 -25.02 -13.11 -1.17
N GLY A 35 -24.35 -12.80 -2.29
CA GLY A 35 -24.40 -11.50 -2.93
C GLY A 35 -23.91 -10.32 -2.08
N LEU A 36 -24.46 -9.15 -2.39
CA LEU A 36 -24.07 -7.86 -1.82
C LEU A 36 -24.40 -7.72 -0.33
N GLU A 37 -25.39 -8.46 0.16
CA GLU A 37 -25.78 -8.40 1.57
C GLU A 37 -24.66 -8.92 2.47
N HIS A 38 -24.12 -10.09 2.16
CA HIS A 38 -22.99 -10.64 2.92
C HIS A 38 -21.70 -9.85 2.70
N ALA A 39 -21.43 -9.38 1.47
CA ALA A 39 -20.27 -8.53 1.20
C ALA A 39 -20.34 -7.23 2.01
N GLY A 40 -21.53 -6.65 2.16
CA GLY A 40 -21.74 -5.43 2.93
C GLY A 40 -21.65 -5.64 4.44
N ASP A 41 -22.10 -6.79 4.97
CA ASP A 41 -21.85 -7.15 6.38
C ASP A 41 -20.35 -7.25 6.67
N LEU A 42 -19.60 -7.99 5.85
CA LEU A 42 -18.14 -8.12 6.01
C LEU A 42 -17.43 -6.76 5.90
N SER A 43 -17.85 -5.93 4.94
CA SER A 43 -17.32 -4.57 4.77
C SER A 43 -17.59 -3.71 6.00
N PHE A 44 -18.81 -3.76 6.55
CA PHE A 44 -19.16 -3.03 7.76
C PHE A 44 -18.32 -3.45 8.97
N PHE A 45 -18.10 -4.76 9.16
CA PHE A 45 -17.23 -5.25 10.24
C PHE A 45 -15.76 -4.84 10.04
N ASN A 46 -15.24 -4.94 8.81
CA ASN A 46 -13.87 -4.52 8.49
C ASN A 46 -13.65 -3.02 8.75
N VAL A 47 -14.58 -2.18 8.32
CA VAL A 47 -14.53 -0.72 8.52
C VAL A 47 -14.65 -0.39 10.02
N SER A 48 -15.54 -1.05 10.75
CA SER A 48 -15.68 -0.86 12.20
C SER A 48 -14.38 -1.20 12.96
N ASP A 49 -13.74 -2.30 12.59
CA ASP A 49 -12.48 -2.71 13.20
C ASP A 49 -11.30 -1.82 12.82
N LEU A 50 -11.32 -1.20 11.64
CA LEU A 50 -10.29 -0.22 11.27
C LEU A 50 -10.21 0.89 12.33
N LEU A 51 -11.35 1.39 12.81
CA LEU A 51 -11.36 2.41 13.86
C LEU A 51 -10.73 1.92 15.16
N VAL A 52 -10.99 0.67 15.54
CA VAL A 52 -10.40 0.04 16.74
C VAL A 52 -8.89 -0.07 16.60
N ILE A 53 -8.40 -0.53 15.44
CA ILE A 53 -6.97 -0.60 15.12
C ILE A 53 -6.34 0.79 15.19
N LEU A 54 -6.97 1.82 14.62
CA LEU A 54 -6.43 3.18 14.65
C LEU A 54 -6.38 3.77 16.06
N ARG A 55 -7.37 3.46 16.90
CA ARG A 55 -7.35 3.81 18.33
C ARG A 55 -6.21 3.12 19.07
N TRP A 56 -6.01 1.83 18.81
CA TRP A 56 -4.89 1.08 19.36
C TRP A 56 -3.55 1.65 18.90
N ASN A 57 -3.42 1.99 17.60
CA ASN A 57 -2.21 2.58 17.04
C ASN A 57 -1.82 3.88 17.76
N ILE A 58 -2.77 4.79 17.95
CA ILE A 58 -2.51 6.04 18.67
C ILE A 58 -2.09 5.80 20.12
N LYS A 59 -2.70 4.83 20.81
CA LYS A 59 -2.29 4.45 22.18
C LYS A 59 -0.87 3.89 22.24
N ASN A 60 -0.36 3.34 21.14
CA ASN A 60 0.98 2.76 21.01
C ASN A 60 1.92 3.64 20.17
N ASN A 61 1.66 4.95 20.08
CA ASN A 61 2.50 5.92 19.37
C ASN A 61 2.71 5.65 17.86
N ILE A 62 1.79 4.92 17.22
CA ILE A 62 1.83 4.63 15.78
C ILE A 62 0.88 5.58 15.06
N ARG A 63 1.42 6.41 14.14
CA ARG A 63 0.63 7.34 13.32
C ARG A 63 0.70 7.06 11.82
N PHE A 64 1.32 5.97 11.42
CA PHE A 64 1.40 5.55 10.02
C PHE A 64 0.85 4.13 9.84
N PHE A 65 -0.12 3.96 8.95
CA PHE A 65 -0.77 2.66 8.74
C PHE A 65 -1.15 2.46 7.27
N ARG A 66 -0.92 1.25 6.76
CA ARG A 66 -1.44 0.84 5.46
C ARG A 66 -2.73 0.05 5.64
N VAL A 67 -3.82 0.56 5.06
CA VAL A 67 -5.13 -0.08 5.09
C VAL A 67 -5.14 -1.30 4.18
N SER A 68 -5.82 -2.37 4.60
CA SER A 68 -6.01 -3.58 3.79
C SER A 68 -6.81 -3.29 2.52
N SER A 69 -6.38 -3.81 1.38
CA SER A 69 -7.19 -3.79 0.14
C SER A 69 -8.45 -4.64 0.25
N ASP A 70 -8.49 -5.60 1.20
CA ASP A 70 -9.65 -6.45 1.46
C ASP A 70 -10.70 -5.79 2.38
N ILE A 71 -10.54 -4.51 2.72
CA ILE A 71 -11.49 -3.80 3.59
C ILE A 71 -12.92 -3.82 3.03
N PHE A 72 -13.05 -3.80 1.70
CA PHE A 72 -14.27 -4.15 0.97
C PHE A 72 -14.02 -5.41 0.13
N PRO A 73 -14.45 -6.60 0.57
CA PRO A 73 -14.22 -7.83 -0.19
C PRO A 73 -14.99 -7.79 -1.51
N TRP A 74 -14.34 -8.23 -2.60
CA TRP A 74 -14.90 -8.25 -3.96
C TRP A 74 -15.32 -6.87 -4.51
N ALA A 75 -14.76 -5.77 -3.99
CA ALA A 75 -15.17 -4.41 -4.37
C ALA A 75 -14.97 -4.08 -5.85
N ASN A 76 -14.10 -4.81 -6.55
CA ASN A 76 -13.97 -4.74 -8.00
C ASN A 76 -15.16 -5.38 -8.77
N HIS A 77 -16.19 -5.91 -8.09
CA HIS A 77 -17.38 -6.51 -8.71
C HIS A 77 -18.68 -5.74 -8.43
N TYR A 78 -18.65 -4.70 -7.61
CA TYR A 78 -19.83 -3.90 -7.28
C TYR A 78 -19.46 -2.44 -6.98
N ASN A 79 -20.47 -1.58 -6.84
CA ASN A 79 -20.28 -0.22 -6.38
C ASN A 79 -20.53 -0.19 -4.86
N ILE A 80 -19.60 0.32 -4.06
CA ILE A 80 -19.75 0.38 -2.58
C ILE A 80 -21.09 1.03 -2.16
N LYS A 81 -21.59 1.99 -2.97
CA LYS A 81 -22.86 2.68 -2.72
C LYS A 81 -24.10 1.81 -2.88
N THR A 82 -24.01 0.64 -3.52
CA THR A 82 -25.12 -0.30 -3.70
C THR A 82 -25.18 -1.37 -2.61
N LEU A 83 -24.27 -1.35 -1.63
CA LEU A 83 -24.32 -2.27 -0.50
C LEU A 83 -25.54 -1.95 0.39
N PRO A 84 -26.30 -2.95 0.87
CA PRO A 84 -27.41 -2.72 1.80
C PRO A 84 -26.98 -1.97 3.09
N GLN A 85 -25.75 -2.22 3.54
CA GLN A 85 -25.12 -1.61 4.71
C GLN A 85 -24.48 -0.24 4.44
N TYR A 86 -24.59 0.29 3.21
CA TYR A 86 -23.86 1.49 2.77
C TYR A 86 -24.01 2.68 3.73
N LYS A 87 -25.22 2.97 4.23
CA LYS A 87 -25.44 4.08 5.16
C LYS A 87 -24.59 3.93 6.43
N LYS A 88 -24.63 2.75 7.05
CA LYS A 88 -23.84 2.44 8.25
C LYS A 88 -22.34 2.51 7.97
N ILE A 89 -21.90 1.96 6.83
CA ILE A 89 -20.50 2.00 6.39
C ILE A 89 -20.04 3.45 6.23
N LYS A 90 -20.84 4.28 5.56
CA LYS A 90 -20.53 5.70 5.35
C LYS A 90 -20.38 6.43 6.68
N ASP A 91 -21.32 6.23 7.61
CA ASP A 91 -21.27 6.88 8.93
C ASP A 91 -19.99 6.53 9.69
N VAL A 92 -19.55 5.26 9.65
CA VAL A 92 -18.29 4.83 10.30
C VAL A 92 -17.06 5.36 9.56
N LEU A 93 -17.06 5.40 8.22
CA LEU A 93 -15.94 5.99 7.46
C LEU A 93 -15.79 7.49 7.72
N ASP A 94 -16.90 8.21 7.87
CA ASP A 94 -16.89 9.63 8.26
C ASP A 94 -16.27 9.81 9.66
N GLU A 95 -16.64 8.95 10.64
CA GLU A 95 -16.02 8.93 11.98
C GLU A 95 -14.51 8.66 11.89
N ILE A 96 -14.09 7.68 11.09
CA ILE A 96 -12.68 7.36 10.88
C ILE A 96 -11.95 8.55 10.25
N GLY A 97 -12.54 9.20 9.24
CA GLY A 97 -11.96 10.38 8.60
C GLY A 97 -11.68 11.51 9.59
N HIS A 98 -12.65 11.80 10.46
CA HIS A 98 -12.47 12.76 11.55
C HIS A 98 -11.38 12.32 12.54
N TYR A 99 -11.37 11.05 12.93
CA TYR A 99 -10.36 10.51 13.85
C TYR A 99 -8.94 10.59 13.28
N VAL A 100 -8.77 10.23 12.00
CA VAL A 100 -7.51 10.29 11.25
C VAL A 100 -6.99 11.73 11.19
N LYS A 101 -7.85 12.69 10.86
CA LYS A 101 -7.49 14.11 10.81
C LYS A 101 -7.07 14.64 12.17
N ASN A 102 -7.87 14.38 13.21
CA ASN A 102 -7.64 14.90 14.56
C ASN A 102 -6.38 14.32 15.22
N ASN A 103 -5.97 13.12 14.81
CA ASN A 103 -4.77 12.46 15.33
C ASN A 103 -3.58 12.48 14.35
N SER A 104 -3.66 13.26 13.27
CA SER A 104 -2.60 13.35 12.25
C SER A 104 -2.09 11.99 11.77
N ILE A 105 -3.02 11.04 11.55
CA ILE A 105 -2.67 9.70 11.07
C ILE A 105 -2.45 9.76 9.56
N ARG A 106 -1.35 9.16 9.10
CA ARG A 106 -1.10 8.90 7.69
C ARG A 106 -1.66 7.53 7.31
N LEU A 107 -2.71 7.52 6.49
CA LEU A 107 -3.24 6.31 5.87
C LEU A 107 -2.76 6.17 4.44
N THR A 108 -2.31 4.98 4.08
CA THR A 108 -1.88 4.63 2.71
C THR A 108 -2.46 3.30 2.28
N PHE A 109 -2.32 3.00 0.99
CA PHE A 109 -2.87 1.81 0.36
C PHE A 109 -1.81 1.19 -0.55
N HIS A 110 -1.88 -0.13 -0.71
CA HIS A 110 -1.06 -0.85 -1.69
C HIS A 110 -1.92 -1.97 -2.30
N PRO A 111 -2.63 -1.66 -3.40
CA PRO A 111 -3.36 -2.67 -4.17
C PRO A 111 -2.42 -3.82 -4.57
N GLY A 112 -2.98 -5.02 -4.69
CA GLY A 112 -2.20 -6.24 -4.94
C GLY A 112 -1.47 -6.24 -6.29
N PRO A 113 -0.59 -7.24 -6.53
CA PRO A 113 0.32 -7.28 -7.69
C PRO A 113 -0.38 -7.45 -9.05
N PHE A 114 -1.69 -7.66 -9.07
CA PHE A 114 -2.49 -7.75 -10.29
C PHE A 114 -2.78 -6.38 -10.92
N ASN A 115 -2.50 -5.29 -10.21
CA ASN A 115 -2.59 -3.93 -10.72
C ASN A 115 -1.36 -3.60 -11.56
N VAL A 116 -1.46 -3.77 -12.89
CA VAL A 116 -0.33 -3.72 -13.81
C VAL A 116 -0.61 -2.77 -14.97
N LEU A 117 -0.33 -1.49 -14.78
CA LEU A 117 -0.52 -0.44 -15.80
C LEU A 117 0.43 -0.60 -17.01
N THR A 118 1.49 -1.40 -16.90
CA THR A 118 2.40 -1.73 -18.01
C THR A 118 1.83 -2.78 -18.98
N SER A 119 0.70 -3.42 -18.63
CA SER A 119 0.13 -4.54 -19.38
C SER A 119 -0.28 -4.15 -20.80
N PRO A 120 0.01 -4.98 -21.82
CA PRO A 120 -0.51 -4.80 -23.17
C PRO A 120 -1.94 -5.36 -23.34
N LYS A 121 -2.47 -6.07 -22.33
CA LYS A 121 -3.81 -6.67 -22.38
C LYS A 121 -4.85 -5.70 -21.83
N GLU A 122 -5.81 -5.30 -22.66
CA GLU A 122 -6.90 -4.38 -22.31
C GLU A 122 -7.67 -4.85 -21.07
N SER A 123 -8.05 -6.12 -20.99
CA SER A 123 -8.76 -6.67 -19.82
C SER A 123 -7.99 -6.57 -18.51
N VAL A 124 -6.64 -6.56 -18.53
CA VAL A 124 -5.83 -6.33 -17.33
C VAL A 124 -5.85 -4.85 -16.95
N ILE A 125 -5.84 -3.95 -17.94
CA ILE A 125 -5.90 -2.49 -17.73
C ILE A 125 -7.26 -2.10 -17.17
N GLU A 126 -8.36 -2.59 -17.74
CA GLU A 126 -9.72 -2.34 -17.23
C GLU A 126 -9.87 -2.76 -15.76
N ASN A 127 -9.38 -3.96 -15.41
CA ASN A 127 -9.41 -4.46 -14.03
C ASN A 127 -8.51 -3.63 -13.10
N THR A 128 -7.33 -3.23 -13.58
CA THR A 128 -6.41 -2.37 -12.81
C THR A 128 -7.06 -1.01 -12.53
N ILE A 129 -7.63 -0.36 -13.55
CA ILE A 129 -8.33 0.92 -13.38
C ILE A 129 -9.46 0.77 -12.37
N LYS A 130 -10.29 -0.28 -12.51
CA LYS A 130 -11.42 -0.51 -11.60
C LYS A 130 -10.98 -0.66 -10.14
N ASP A 131 -9.90 -1.42 -9.90
CA ASP A 131 -9.38 -1.63 -8.54
C ASP A 131 -8.73 -0.36 -7.97
N LEU A 132 -8.00 0.41 -8.79
CA LEU A 132 -7.43 1.69 -8.37
C LEU A 132 -8.51 2.74 -8.06
N GLU A 133 -9.56 2.83 -8.89
CA GLU A 133 -10.70 3.72 -8.66
C GLU A 133 -11.48 3.34 -7.39
N MET A 134 -11.54 2.04 -7.06
CA MET A 134 -12.10 1.56 -5.81
C MET A 134 -11.30 2.09 -4.60
N HIS A 135 -9.98 2.02 -4.65
CA HIS A 135 -9.12 2.61 -3.60
C HIS A 135 -9.26 4.14 -3.53
N GLY A 136 -9.38 4.82 -4.69
CA GLY A 136 -9.68 6.26 -4.75
C GLY A 136 -11.02 6.61 -4.11
N THR A 137 -12.05 5.79 -4.32
CA THR A 137 -13.38 5.94 -3.72
C THR A 137 -13.31 5.79 -2.20
N ILE A 138 -12.60 4.77 -1.69
CA ILE A 138 -12.39 4.59 -0.25
C ILE A 138 -11.68 5.81 0.36
N CYS A 139 -10.62 6.31 -0.30
CA CYS A 139 -9.92 7.51 0.15
C CYS A 139 -10.85 8.73 0.24
N ASP A 140 -11.71 8.91 -0.76
CA ASP A 140 -12.66 10.04 -0.80
C ASP A 140 -13.75 9.89 0.27
N MET A 141 -14.26 8.68 0.52
CA MET A 141 -15.22 8.41 1.59
C MET A 141 -14.65 8.61 2.99
N LEU A 142 -13.35 8.35 3.19
CA LEU A 142 -12.62 8.65 4.42
C LEU A 142 -12.25 10.15 4.55
N GLY A 143 -12.55 10.98 3.55
CA GLY A 143 -12.15 12.39 3.53
C GLY A 143 -10.63 12.62 3.48
N LEU A 144 -9.87 11.66 2.96
CA LEU A 144 -8.40 11.74 2.89
C LEU A 144 -7.95 12.75 1.82
N SER A 145 -6.77 13.34 2.03
CA SER A 145 -6.22 14.32 1.09
C SER A 145 -5.99 13.70 -0.30
N LYS A 146 -6.24 14.48 -1.36
CA LYS A 146 -5.90 14.13 -2.76
C LYS A 146 -4.45 14.49 -3.04
N THR A 147 -3.53 13.87 -2.29
CA THR A 147 -2.08 14.07 -2.42
C THR A 147 -1.33 12.75 -2.15
N PRO A 148 -0.04 12.64 -2.51
CA PRO A 148 0.80 11.50 -2.14
C PRO A 148 0.97 11.30 -0.62
N PHE A 149 0.51 12.23 0.22
CA PHE A 149 0.41 11.98 1.66
C PHE A 149 -0.46 10.74 1.94
N ASN A 150 -1.57 10.59 1.22
CA ASN A 150 -2.43 9.41 1.28
C ASN A 150 -2.24 8.52 0.05
N LYS A 151 -1.01 8.06 -0.16
CA LYS A 151 -0.65 7.35 -1.39
C LYS A 151 -1.41 6.06 -1.63
N ILE A 152 -1.64 5.77 -2.91
CA ILE A 152 -2.00 4.46 -3.45
C ILE A 152 -0.77 3.96 -4.19
N ASN A 153 -0.07 2.98 -3.61
CA ASN A 153 1.20 2.50 -4.13
C ASN A 153 1.03 1.28 -5.02
N ILE A 154 1.71 1.23 -6.15
CA ILE A 154 1.77 0.04 -7.00
C ILE A 154 3.19 -0.20 -7.53
N HIS A 155 3.44 -1.42 -7.96
CA HIS A 155 4.62 -1.75 -8.76
C HIS A 155 4.35 -1.54 -10.25
N CYS A 156 5.41 -1.31 -11.04
CA CYS A 156 5.30 -1.36 -12.50
C CYS A 156 5.15 -2.81 -13.01
N ASN A 157 5.76 -3.79 -12.32
CA ASN A 157 5.67 -5.21 -12.64
C ASN A 157 6.14 -5.57 -14.06
N GLY A 158 5.23 -5.91 -14.98
CA GLY A 158 5.56 -6.60 -16.21
C GLY A 158 6.39 -5.76 -17.20
N VAL A 159 7.54 -6.28 -17.61
CA VAL A 159 8.39 -5.64 -18.66
C VAL A 159 7.95 -5.96 -20.09
N TYR A 160 7.24 -7.07 -20.28
CA TYR A 160 6.70 -7.51 -21.58
C TYR A 160 7.71 -7.42 -22.75
N GLY A 161 8.97 -7.80 -22.50
CA GLY A 161 10.05 -7.84 -23.48
C GLY A 161 10.85 -6.54 -23.62
N ASP A 162 10.25 -5.37 -23.39
CA ASP A 162 10.93 -4.08 -23.48
C ASP A 162 10.46 -3.11 -22.38
N LYS A 163 11.39 -2.74 -21.49
CA LYS A 163 11.12 -1.84 -20.37
C LYS A 163 10.57 -0.49 -20.84
N LYS A 164 11.16 0.10 -21.88
CA LYS A 164 10.78 1.44 -22.32
C LYS A 164 9.34 1.46 -22.84
N SER A 165 9.01 0.57 -23.76
CA SER A 165 7.64 0.42 -24.28
C SER A 165 6.63 0.09 -23.17
N ALA A 166 7.03 -0.68 -22.15
CA ALA A 166 6.18 -0.96 -21.00
C ALA A 166 5.95 0.26 -20.11
N MET A 167 6.96 1.09 -19.87
CA MET A 167 6.80 2.36 -19.15
C MET A 167 6.01 3.39 -19.97
N ASP A 168 6.14 3.39 -21.29
CA ASP A 168 5.29 4.20 -22.18
C ASP A 168 3.81 3.84 -22.01
N ARG A 169 3.49 2.54 -21.97
CA ARG A 169 2.14 2.07 -21.68
C ARG A 169 1.68 2.45 -20.27
N PHE A 170 2.56 2.36 -19.27
CA PHE A 170 2.24 2.82 -17.92
C PHE A 170 1.76 4.27 -17.94
N CYS A 171 2.53 5.18 -18.58
CA CYS A 171 2.18 6.59 -18.67
C CYS A 171 0.87 6.81 -19.43
N SER A 172 0.63 6.10 -20.55
CA SER A 172 -0.63 6.22 -21.29
C SER A 172 -1.83 5.71 -20.49
N ASN A 173 -1.70 4.58 -19.80
CA ASN A 173 -2.77 4.00 -19.00
C ASN A 173 -3.03 4.78 -17.71
N PHE A 174 -2.01 5.43 -17.15
CA PHE A 174 -2.17 6.39 -16.06
C PHE A 174 -3.15 7.50 -16.44
N GLU A 175 -3.16 7.95 -17.70
CA GLU A 175 -4.05 9.02 -18.14
C GLU A 175 -5.55 8.65 -18.07
N LEU A 176 -5.87 7.36 -18.05
CA LEU A 176 -7.24 6.85 -17.93
C LEU A 176 -7.79 6.92 -16.49
N LEU A 177 -6.92 7.11 -15.50
CA LEU A 177 -7.30 7.18 -14.09
C LEU A 177 -7.97 8.52 -13.77
N SER A 178 -8.87 8.51 -12.79
CA SER A 178 -9.49 9.72 -12.28
C SER A 178 -8.47 10.61 -11.57
N ASN A 179 -8.75 11.90 -11.50
CA ASN A 179 -7.95 12.85 -10.70
C ASN A 179 -7.86 12.44 -9.22
N SER A 180 -8.81 11.65 -8.72
CA SER A 180 -8.78 11.15 -7.33
C SER A 180 -7.64 10.15 -7.14
N VAL A 181 -7.44 9.25 -8.10
CA VAL A 181 -6.35 8.27 -8.10
C VAL A 181 -5.04 8.90 -8.53
N LYS A 182 -5.00 9.64 -9.66
CA LYS A 182 -3.78 10.26 -10.21
C LYS A 182 -3.01 11.06 -9.17
N LYS A 183 -3.72 11.84 -8.35
CA LYS A 183 -3.10 12.70 -7.31
C LYS A 183 -2.58 11.94 -6.09
N ARG A 184 -2.88 10.65 -5.95
CA ARG A 184 -2.45 9.79 -4.84
C ARG A 184 -1.50 8.69 -5.30
N LEU A 185 -1.43 8.39 -6.60
CA LEU A 185 -0.67 7.25 -7.11
C LEU A 185 0.83 7.46 -6.87
N THR A 186 1.50 6.40 -6.40
CA THR A 186 2.96 6.30 -6.34
C THR A 186 3.40 4.98 -6.95
N ILE A 187 4.67 4.93 -7.36
CA ILE A 187 5.31 3.73 -7.90
C ILE A 187 6.48 3.30 -7.04
N GLU A 188 6.74 2.00 -6.97
CA GLU A 188 7.80 1.42 -6.14
C GLU A 188 8.73 0.53 -6.96
N ASN A 189 10.04 0.54 -6.63
CA ASN A 189 11.04 -0.31 -7.27
C ASN A 189 10.79 -1.80 -6.97
N ASP A 190 11.00 -2.65 -7.97
CA ASP A 190 10.68 -4.09 -7.93
C ASP A 190 11.81 -4.95 -7.35
N ASP A 191 11.48 -6.19 -6.99
CA ASP A 191 12.34 -7.17 -6.33
C ASP A 191 13.06 -8.16 -7.28
N LYS A 192 13.05 -7.88 -8.59
CA LYS A 192 13.72 -8.69 -9.61
C LYS A 192 14.59 -7.83 -10.51
N SER A 193 15.80 -8.33 -10.77
CA SER A 193 16.78 -7.66 -11.64
C SER A 193 16.28 -7.38 -13.06
N SER A 194 15.35 -8.19 -13.57
CA SER A 194 14.72 -7.99 -14.88
C SER A 194 13.62 -6.93 -14.88
N MET A 195 13.12 -6.49 -13.72
CA MET A 195 12.05 -5.50 -13.53
C MET A 195 12.63 -4.11 -13.27
N TYR A 196 11.95 -3.22 -12.54
CA TYR A 196 12.25 -1.80 -12.52
C TYR A 196 12.99 -1.36 -11.25
N SER A 197 14.19 -0.81 -11.43
CA SER A 197 14.95 -0.12 -10.38
C SER A 197 14.45 1.32 -10.22
N VAL A 198 14.85 2.02 -9.14
CA VAL A 198 14.57 3.47 -9.00
C VAL A 198 15.02 4.26 -10.21
N LYS A 199 16.17 3.92 -10.78
CA LYS A 199 16.71 4.57 -11.98
C LYS A 199 15.79 4.41 -13.19
N ASP A 200 15.19 3.23 -13.36
CA ASP A 200 14.19 3.01 -14.41
C ASP A 200 12.93 3.85 -14.14
N LEU A 201 12.45 3.86 -12.90
CA LEU A 201 11.22 4.56 -12.50
C LEU A 201 11.30 6.08 -12.66
N MET A 202 12.49 6.67 -12.66
CA MET A 202 12.67 8.10 -12.99
C MET A 202 12.09 8.45 -14.38
N TYR A 203 12.14 7.53 -15.35
CA TYR A 203 11.53 7.75 -16.66
C TYR A 203 10.02 8.01 -16.57
N ILE A 204 9.32 7.29 -15.68
CA ILE A 204 7.89 7.50 -15.45
C ILE A 204 7.67 8.81 -14.69
N HIS A 205 8.46 9.04 -13.63
CA HIS A 205 8.36 10.26 -12.83
C HIS A 205 8.53 11.53 -13.70
N GLU A 206 9.55 11.58 -14.55
CA GLU A 206 9.83 12.73 -15.42
C GLU A 206 8.68 13.02 -16.40
N ARG A 207 7.89 12.00 -16.76
CA ARG A 207 6.79 12.14 -17.72
C ARG A 207 5.46 12.52 -17.09
N ILE A 208 5.11 11.94 -15.94
CA ILE A 208 3.77 12.10 -15.34
C ILE A 208 3.80 12.61 -13.89
N GLY A 209 4.98 12.84 -13.32
CA GLY A 209 5.17 13.51 -12.04
C GLY A 209 4.78 12.71 -10.80
N ILE A 210 4.54 11.40 -10.92
CA ILE A 210 4.17 10.57 -9.75
C ILE A 210 5.40 10.28 -8.87
N PRO A 211 5.27 10.30 -7.52
CA PRO A 211 6.40 10.01 -6.65
C PRO A 211 6.81 8.52 -6.67
N ILE A 212 8.10 8.31 -6.40
CA ILE A 212 8.71 7.00 -6.24
C ILE A 212 8.81 6.68 -4.74
N VAL A 213 8.18 5.59 -4.31
CA VAL A 213 8.41 4.96 -3.02
C VAL A 213 9.68 4.12 -3.15
N PHE A 214 10.66 4.38 -2.31
CA PHE A 214 11.86 3.55 -2.24
C PHE A 214 11.62 2.36 -1.33
N ASP A 215 11.84 1.15 -1.84
CA ASP A 215 11.93 -0.06 -1.02
C ASP A 215 13.39 -0.52 -0.92
N PHE A 216 13.88 -0.52 0.32
CA PHE A 216 15.26 -0.89 0.66
C PHE A 216 15.58 -2.36 0.37
N HIS A 217 14.61 -3.26 0.55
CA HIS A 217 14.81 -4.70 0.35
C HIS A 217 14.80 -5.04 -1.14
N HIS A 218 13.85 -4.48 -1.89
CA HIS A 218 13.76 -4.63 -3.33
C HIS A 218 15.01 -4.08 -4.04
N HIS A 219 15.57 -2.96 -3.58
CA HIS A 219 16.80 -2.37 -4.14
C HIS A 219 17.96 -3.35 -4.16
N LYS A 220 18.05 -4.28 -3.20
CA LYS A 220 19.11 -5.32 -3.19
C LYS A 220 19.04 -6.25 -4.41
N PHE A 221 17.85 -6.44 -4.98
CA PHE A 221 17.61 -7.33 -6.12
C PHE A 221 17.52 -6.59 -7.46
N CYS A 222 17.13 -5.31 -7.44
CA CYS A 222 17.02 -4.46 -8.62
C CYS A 222 17.62 -3.07 -8.35
N ASN A 223 18.95 -3.00 -8.21
CA ASN A 223 19.64 -1.77 -7.82
C ASN A 223 19.87 -0.75 -8.95
N GLY A 224 19.67 -1.14 -10.22
CA GLY A 224 19.92 -0.26 -11.38
C GLY A 224 21.37 0.22 -11.54
N GLY A 225 22.33 -0.45 -10.89
CA GLY A 225 23.75 -0.09 -10.91
C GLY A 225 24.13 1.12 -10.05
N ILE A 226 23.26 1.56 -9.14
CA ILE A 226 23.52 2.69 -8.23
C ILE A 226 23.45 2.25 -6.76
N SER A 227 24.11 2.99 -5.88
CA SER A 227 24.12 2.69 -4.44
C SER A 227 22.74 2.92 -3.79
N GLU A 228 22.49 2.29 -2.64
CA GLU A 228 21.26 2.50 -1.85
C GLU A 228 21.06 3.99 -1.51
N LYS A 229 22.13 4.70 -1.13
CA LYS A 229 22.09 6.13 -0.82
C LYS A 229 21.66 6.97 -2.02
N GLU A 230 22.22 6.70 -3.20
CA GLU A 230 21.89 7.41 -4.44
C GLU A 230 20.44 7.13 -4.86
N ALA A 231 20.02 5.86 -4.81
CA ALA A 231 18.65 5.46 -5.14
C ALA A 231 17.62 6.08 -4.19
N LEU A 232 17.89 6.08 -2.89
CA LEU A 232 17.05 6.74 -1.89
C LEU A 232 16.95 8.25 -2.16
N ALA A 233 18.07 8.92 -2.42
CA ALA A 233 18.10 10.35 -2.72
C ALA A 233 17.30 10.69 -3.99
N LEU A 234 17.43 9.87 -5.05
CA LEU A 234 16.63 10.00 -6.26
C LEU A 234 15.14 9.85 -5.98
N ALA A 235 14.74 8.78 -5.29
CA ALA A 235 13.34 8.55 -4.96
C ALA A 235 12.76 9.70 -4.13
N ILE A 236 13.47 10.18 -3.09
CA ILE A 236 13.06 11.32 -2.27
C ILE A 236 12.86 12.59 -3.13
N SER A 237 13.72 12.83 -4.11
CA SER A 237 13.64 14.01 -4.97
C SER A 237 12.33 14.11 -5.76
N THR A 238 11.63 12.99 -5.93
CA THR A 238 10.34 12.91 -6.66
C THR A 238 9.13 13.33 -5.83
N TRP A 239 9.28 13.47 -4.51
CA TRP A 239 8.18 13.81 -3.60
C TRP A 239 7.95 15.32 -3.51
N PRO A 240 6.69 15.78 -3.36
CA PRO A 240 6.40 17.18 -3.08
C PRO A 240 7.12 17.66 -1.81
N LYS A 241 7.73 18.85 -1.85
CA LYS A 241 8.59 19.38 -0.77
C LYS A 241 7.91 19.45 0.61
N ASN A 242 6.59 19.59 0.64
CA ASN A 242 5.80 19.69 1.87
C ASN A 242 5.20 18.34 2.33
N ILE A 243 5.55 17.24 1.67
CA ILE A 243 5.11 15.89 2.01
C ILE A 243 6.34 15.07 2.32
N ARG A 244 6.43 14.59 3.56
CA ARG A 244 7.49 13.66 3.96
C ARG A 244 7.44 12.40 3.06
N PRO A 245 8.54 11.97 2.44
CA PRO A 245 8.53 10.76 1.61
C PRO A 245 8.16 9.51 2.41
N VAL A 246 7.46 8.57 1.76
CA VAL A 246 7.31 7.22 2.28
C VAL A 246 8.35 6.33 1.65
N VAL A 247 8.97 5.50 2.48
CA VAL A 247 9.84 4.41 2.06
C VAL A 247 9.36 3.11 2.70
N HIS A 248 9.65 1.99 2.05
CA HIS A 248 9.29 0.66 2.53
C HIS A 248 10.55 -0.08 2.99
N TYR A 249 10.42 -0.85 4.07
CA TYR A 249 11.52 -1.60 4.63
C TYR A 249 11.07 -2.99 5.07
N SER A 250 11.85 -3.98 4.64
CA SER A 250 11.74 -5.35 5.08
C SER A 250 13.14 -5.97 5.15
N GLU A 251 13.23 -7.13 5.77
CA GLU A 251 14.45 -7.94 5.80
C GLU A 251 14.17 -9.33 5.21
N SER A 252 15.19 -9.95 4.62
CA SER A 252 15.11 -11.29 4.01
C SER A 252 14.86 -12.37 5.07
N LYS A 253 13.81 -13.16 4.87
CA LYS A 253 13.56 -14.37 5.65
C LYS A 253 14.68 -15.40 5.47
N ALA A 254 15.17 -15.56 4.24
CA ALA A 254 16.27 -16.47 3.93
C ALA A 254 17.54 -16.12 4.71
N ASP A 255 17.84 -14.83 4.87
CA ASP A 255 19.02 -14.36 5.62
C ASP A 255 18.83 -14.56 7.13
N HIS A 256 17.59 -14.46 7.62
CA HIS A 256 17.26 -14.69 9.03
C HIS A 256 17.37 -16.15 9.42
N GLU A 257 16.88 -17.03 8.56
CA GLU A 257 16.84 -18.48 8.78
C GLU A 257 18.12 -19.19 8.30
N LEU A 258 19.01 -18.46 7.61
CA LEU A 258 20.18 -19.02 6.91
C LEU A 258 19.80 -20.17 5.97
N ASP A 259 18.61 -20.11 5.37
CA ASP A 259 18.05 -21.15 4.50
C ASP A 259 17.94 -20.66 3.06
N VAL A 260 18.85 -21.16 2.22
CA VAL A 260 18.91 -20.87 0.77
C VAL A 260 17.72 -21.42 -0.03
N LYS A 261 16.91 -22.30 0.54
CA LYS A 261 15.67 -22.80 -0.10
C LYS A 261 14.54 -21.79 0.00
N VAL A 262 14.59 -20.88 0.99
CA VAL A 262 13.66 -19.77 1.09
C VAL A 262 14.03 -18.73 0.04
N LYS A 263 13.04 -18.21 -0.68
CA LYS A 263 13.27 -17.13 -1.65
C LYS A 263 13.88 -15.93 -0.92
N ALA A 264 15.00 -15.41 -1.42
CA ALA A 264 15.69 -14.27 -0.82
C ALA A 264 14.80 -13.01 -0.71
N GLN A 265 13.82 -12.85 -1.60
CA GLN A 265 12.84 -11.77 -1.56
C GLN A 265 11.80 -11.92 -0.45
N ALA A 266 11.60 -13.12 0.12
CA ALA A 266 10.57 -13.34 1.12
C ALA A 266 10.82 -12.48 2.37
N HIS A 267 9.79 -11.75 2.82
CA HIS A 267 9.90 -10.94 4.02
C HIS A 267 9.98 -11.82 5.27
N SER A 268 10.89 -11.45 6.16
CA SER A 268 11.05 -11.98 7.51
C SER A 268 9.86 -11.66 8.41
N ASP A 269 9.79 -12.35 9.55
CA ASP A 269 8.74 -12.12 10.53
C ASP A 269 8.92 -10.80 11.27
N TYR A 270 10.18 -10.46 11.61
CA TYR A 270 10.55 -9.24 12.33
C TYR A 270 11.70 -8.54 11.62
N ILE A 271 11.80 -7.23 11.75
CA ILE A 271 13.04 -6.49 11.49
C ILE A 271 13.95 -6.53 12.72
N LYS A 272 15.27 -6.59 12.50
CA LYS A 272 16.29 -6.57 13.56
C LYS A 272 16.81 -5.17 13.82
N LYS A 273 16.66 -4.25 12.85
CA LYS A 273 17.14 -2.87 12.95
C LYS A 273 16.30 -1.94 12.07
N LEU A 274 16.46 -0.64 12.29
CA LEU A 274 15.98 0.37 11.34
C LEU A 274 17.00 0.54 10.19
N PRO A 275 16.54 0.88 8.97
CA PRO A 275 17.44 1.19 7.86
C PRO A 275 18.25 2.46 8.13
N ASN A 276 19.38 2.60 7.45
CA ASN A 276 20.12 3.84 7.42
C ASN A 276 19.38 4.85 6.53
N THR A 277 18.84 5.92 7.11
CA THR A 277 18.14 6.95 6.33
C THR A 277 19.08 7.99 5.74
N TYR A 278 20.39 7.89 5.97
CA TYR A 278 21.38 8.84 5.48
C TYR A 278 21.08 10.30 5.87
N GLY A 279 20.40 10.51 6.99
CA GLY A 279 20.00 11.82 7.51
C GLY A 279 18.69 12.37 6.94
N TYR A 280 18.00 11.64 6.07
CA TYR A 280 16.69 12.04 5.54
C TYR A 280 15.57 11.81 6.57
N ASP A 281 14.59 12.73 6.56
CA ASP A 281 13.36 12.65 7.35
C ASP A 281 12.27 11.91 6.55
N LEU A 282 11.87 10.73 7.01
CA LEU A 282 11.09 9.75 6.25
C LEU A 282 9.98 9.12 7.10
N ASP A 283 8.88 8.77 6.44
CA ASP A 283 7.87 7.85 7.00
C ASP A 283 8.20 6.42 6.53
N LEU A 284 8.42 5.50 7.47
CA LEU A 284 8.89 4.15 7.19
C LEU A 284 7.76 3.15 7.34
N MET A 285 7.34 2.54 6.23
CA MET A 285 6.39 1.42 6.24
C MET A 285 7.19 0.13 6.38
N VAL A 286 7.04 -0.55 7.51
CA VAL A 286 7.70 -1.83 7.76
C VAL A 286 6.82 -2.98 7.25
N GLU A 287 7.37 -3.78 6.34
CA GLU A 287 6.68 -4.87 5.68
C GLU A 287 7.10 -6.25 6.22
N ALA A 288 6.98 -6.45 7.52
CA ALA A 288 7.29 -7.72 8.18
C ALA A 288 6.01 -8.57 8.41
N LYS A 289 6.16 -9.89 8.61
CA LYS A 289 4.98 -10.77 8.88
C LYS A 289 4.35 -10.54 10.25
N ALA A 290 5.14 -10.19 11.26
CA ALA A 290 4.66 -9.92 12.63
C ALA A 290 4.00 -8.55 12.82
N LYS A 291 3.94 -7.72 11.75
CA LYS A 291 3.16 -6.48 11.71
C LYS A 291 3.61 -5.46 12.76
N GLU A 292 2.69 -4.97 13.59
CA GLU A 292 2.96 -4.00 14.63
C GLU A 292 4.02 -4.50 15.63
N LEU A 293 4.05 -5.81 15.92
CA LEU A 293 5.03 -6.41 16.83
C LEU A 293 6.47 -6.21 16.33
N SER A 294 6.64 -6.03 15.02
CA SER A 294 7.95 -5.77 14.41
C SER A 294 8.43 -4.33 14.58
N ILE A 295 7.54 -3.38 14.88
CA ILE A 295 7.91 -1.96 15.02
C ILE A 295 7.86 -1.48 16.48
N LEU A 296 7.05 -2.12 17.34
CA LEU A 296 6.93 -1.75 18.75
C LEU A 296 8.28 -1.61 19.49
N PRO A 297 9.28 -2.48 19.30
CA PRO A 297 10.58 -2.34 19.98
C PRO A 297 11.36 -1.05 19.62
N PHE A 298 10.96 -0.36 18.54
CA PHE A 298 11.60 0.86 18.04
C PHE A 298 10.77 2.12 18.33
N LEU A 299 9.62 1.97 18.99
CA LEU A 299 8.69 3.04 19.35
C LEU A 299 8.76 3.26 20.86
N ASN A 300 9.77 4.01 21.31
CA ASN A 300 9.85 4.49 22.69
C ASN A 300 8.89 5.67 22.91
#